data_AF-A0A3N5QCQ5-F1
#
_entry.id   AF-A0A3N5QCQ5-F1
#
_cell.length_a   1.000
_cell.length_b   1.000
_cell.length_c   1.000
_cell.angle_alpha   90.00
_cell.angle_beta   90.00
_cell.angle_gamma   90.00
#
_symmetry.space_group_name_H-M   'P 1'
#
loop_
_entity.id
_entity.type
_entity.pdbx_description
1 polymer ?
#
loop_
_entity_poly.entity_id
_entity_poly.type
_entity_poly.pdbx_seq_one_letter_code
_entity_poly.pdbx_strand_id
1 'polypeptide(L)'
;MERNVGLGANSFLRQDSVELFSEQLKDKRTMFYVKVDGSANTYTWIRINENGNEQWLSEVDNDTLIVSPGEARLHYCQIRNTIVSSVTLYSRKHQSGGGIANPWVFKNLSFFAEGDDGWQVDESDPVISTSGTVTINELLSFEGTIKIDTEQVSIEAEGTFSLKNVPLPGGGVGTFIVSQGKYGLKLLGEDGAITDFANDVLSKIPEVAGIKIAISNIKLVGGRQATGISISGSIEIDGLAGGCSDGEPGPTKLELEDLAYSRTEGPSLGGMKLEDLGFVSFPKFCVKELQAKYERDKNKLSFGAKVAMPFAEIGGGVAMIGDEVDSIAWRIEATEHAVPIGQTNMGMSGFFGSISGIQSKPLDVELGGVFVTMLPKDFVKFDASGTFTAPSTFGLKLDGTAIPTPGDDDVYQLKLKGSTKYDFAEGMAKLEGEANLGTTDGEEYFLDGSLKVDFKASSLAIKGSLAGAYQISAFGEEDADEYPYDWINAKLGLPKKVSTEANFAFIRSRVMYGVAHLGKDMGDIRYVFDFRKSWRDPDFLFWERTPAAEELRVGSGEIATTRTVIVPDNATRMVVRVKGASTLPASTLTLPNGTTVTGTDASKKIDFASVSGKPKAFWTVLEPV
;
A
#
# COMPACT_ATOMS: atom_id res chain seq x y z
N MET A 1 -50.31 5.78 24.40
CA MET A 1 -49.22 6.10 25.33
C MET A 1 -48.36 7.14 24.66
N GLU A 2 -48.47 8.39 25.11
CA GLU A 2 -47.65 9.50 24.64
C GLU A 2 -46.18 9.19 24.93
N ARG A 3 -45.34 9.14 23.88
CA ARG A 3 -43.89 9.11 24.04
C ARG A 3 -43.44 10.52 24.39
N ASN A 4 -43.43 10.83 25.69
CA ASN A 4 -42.60 11.91 26.21
C ASN A 4 -41.15 11.43 26.15
N VAL A 5 -40.42 11.91 25.14
CA VAL A 5 -38.98 11.74 25.04
C VAL A 5 -38.37 12.67 26.10
N GLY A 6 -38.14 12.13 27.29
CA GLY A 6 -37.24 12.73 28.28
C GLY A 6 -35.78 12.55 27.86
N LEU A 7 -34.86 13.22 28.55
CA LEU A 7 -33.41 12.99 28.46
C LEU A 7 -33.16 11.48 28.38
N GLY A 8 -32.78 10.99 27.19
CA GLY A 8 -32.60 9.57 26.96
C GLY A 8 -31.54 9.06 27.92
N ALA A 9 -31.89 8.07 28.75
CA ALA A 9 -31.01 7.48 29.76
C ALA A 9 -29.69 6.87 29.21
N ASN A 10 -29.45 6.94 27.90
CA ASN A 10 -28.25 6.43 27.24
C ASN A 10 -27.40 7.51 26.56
N SER A 11 -27.78 8.79 26.56
CA SER A 11 -27.04 9.82 25.82
C SER A 11 -26.24 10.79 26.67
N PHE A 12 -26.42 10.79 28.00
CA PHE A 12 -25.70 11.71 28.87
C PHE A 12 -25.09 11.03 30.11
N LEU A 13 -23.77 11.10 30.24
CA LEU A 13 -23.02 10.71 31.43
C LEU A 13 -23.15 11.79 32.51
N ARG A 14 -22.86 11.43 33.76
CA ARG A 14 -22.87 12.33 34.93
C ARG A 14 -21.92 13.55 34.82
N GLN A 15 -21.11 13.60 33.77
CA GLN A 15 -20.06 14.59 33.52
C GLN A 15 -20.37 15.48 32.31
N ASP A 16 -21.50 15.27 31.63
CA ASP A 16 -21.83 16.00 30.42
C ASP A 16 -22.29 17.42 30.75
N SER A 17 -21.72 18.38 30.02
CA SER A 17 -22.12 19.78 30.07
C SER A 17 -22.91 20.15 28.83
N VAL A 18 -23.86 21.05 28.98
CA VAL A 18 -24.66 21.60 27.88
C VAL A 18 -24.14 22.97 27.47
N GLU A 19 -24.23 23.29 26.18
CA GLU A 19 -23.76 24.58 25.69
C GLU A 19 -24.61 25.74 26.21
N LEU A 20 -23.94 26.76 26.72
CA LEU A 20 -24.55 28.05 27.05
C LEU A 20 -24.31 29.03 25.92
N PHE A 21 -25.41 29.48 25.30
CA PHE A 21 -25.41 30.50 24.27
C PHE A 21 -25.60 31.89 24.88
N SER A 22 -25.12 32.92 24.17
CA SER A 22 -25.36 34.32 24.53
C SER A 22 -25.66 35.17 23.31
N GLU A 23 -26.66 36.04 23.41
CA GLU A 23 -27.05 36.99 22.37
C GLU A 23 -27.14 38.40 22.96
N GLN A 24 -26.62 39.41 22.25
CA GLN A 24 -26.84 40.81 22.63
C GLN A 24 -28.19 41.30 22.11
N LEU A 25 -29.01 41.81 23.03
CA LEU A 25 -30.28 42.46 22.71
C LEU A 25 -30.06 43.91 22.27
N LYS A 26 -31.02 44.45 21.52
CA LYS A 26 -30.97 45.82 20.94
C LYS A 26 -30.75 46.94 21.96
N ASP A 27 -31.07 46.69 23.23
CA ASP A 27 -30.91 47.63 24.35
C ASP A 27 -29.64 47.40 25.18
N LYS A 28 -28.66 46.67 24.61
CA LYS A 28 -27.36 46.31 25.20
C LYS A 28 -27.42 45.33 26.37
N ARG A 29 -28.59 44.75 26.69
CA ARG A 29 -28.68 43.61 27.60
C ARG A 29 -28.16 42.35 26.93
N THR A 30 -27.65 41.41 27.71
CA THR A 30 -27.23 40.09 27.21
C THR A 30 -28.26 39.06 27.61
N MET A 31 -28.78 38.31 26.64
CA MET A 31 -29.60 37.13 26.87
C MET A 31 -28.71 35.90 26.82
N PHE A 32 -28.66 35.16 27.92
CA PHE A 32 -28.09 33.82 27.98
C PHE A 32 -29.19 32.80 27.78
N TYR A 33 -28.93 31.72 27.06
CA TYR A 33 -29.89 30.63 26.93
C TYR A 33 -29.21 29.27 26.74
N VAL A 34 -29.90 28.20 27.14
CA VAL A 34 -29.44 26.81 26.98
C VAL A 34 -30.47 26.04 26.15
N LYS A 35 -30.00 25.19 25.23
CA LYS A 35 -30.89 24.31 24.46
C LYS A 35 -30.72 22.88 24.96
N VAL A 36 -31.74 22.37 25.64
CA VAL A 36 -31.78 21.00 26.17
C VAL A 36 -33.10 20.38 25.77
N ASP A 37 -33.04 19.31 24.97
CA ASP A 37 -34.24 18.59 24.53
C ASP A 37 -34.93 17.87 25.70
N GLY A 38 -36.25 17.75 25.63
CA GLY A 38 -37.08 16.97 26.55
C GLY A 38 -38.05 17.79 27.40
N SER A 39 -39.01 17.09 28.02
CA SER A 39 -40.01 17.67 28.91
C SER A 39 -39.60 17.59 30.38
N ALA A 40 -40.10 18.51 31.22
CA ALA A 40 -39.93 18.52 32.68
C ALA A 40 -38.50 18.80 33.19
N ASN A 41 -37.76 19.60 32.44
CA ASN A 41 -36.48 20.20 32.84
C ASN A 41 -36.73 21.44 33.71
N THR A 42 -35.97 21.57 34.79
CA THR A 42 -35.92 22.74 35.68
C THR A 42 -34.53 23.38 35.54
N TYR A 43 -34.51 24.70 35.47
CA TYR A 43 -33.31 25.49 35.19
C TYR A 43 -32.96 26.34 36.41
N THR A 44 -31.69 26.36 36.81
CA THR A 44 -31.23 27.17 37.94
C THR A 44 -30.01 27.97 37.50
N TRP A 45 -30.17 29.29 37.47
CA TRP A 45 -29.12 30.19 37.02
C TRP A 45 -28.21 30.58 38.18
N ILE A 46 -26.91 30.49 37.98
CA ILE A 46 -25.90 30.76 38.99
C ILE A 46 -24.98 31.86 38.44
N ARG A 47 -24.78 32.89 39.25
CA ARG A 47 -23.85 33.99 38.98
C ARG A 47 -22.63 33.85 39.88
N ILE A 48 -21.44 33.96 39.32
CA ILE A 48 -20.22 34.09 40.10
C ILE A 48 -19.93 35.58 40.29
N ASN A 49 -19.87 36.04 41.54
CA ASN A 49 -19.55 37.43 41.83
C ASN A 49 -18.04 37.73 41.68
N GLU A 50 -17.65 39.00 41.78
CA GLU A 50 -16.26 39.45 41.59
C GLU A 50 -15.25 38.82 42.57
N ASN A 51 -15.74 38.26 43.68
CA ASN A 51 -14.94 37.58 44.69
C ASN A 51 -14.89 36.05 44.48
N GLY A 52 -15.45 35.54 43.38
CA GLY A 52 -15.49 34.11 43.07
C GLY A 52 -16.58 33.31 43.80
N ASN A 53 -17.47 33.96 44.54
CA ASN A 53 -18.55 33.27 45.26
C ASN A 53 -19.78 33.07 44.36
N GLU A 54 -20.37 31.89 44.47
CA GLU A 54 -21.59 31.53 43.76
C GLU A 54 -22.82 32.15 44.42
N GLN A 55 -23.59 32.87 43.61
CA GLN A 55 -24.88 33.41 43.99
C GLN A 55 -25.95 32.74 43.13
N TRP A 56 -26.82 31.97 43.79
CA TRP A 56 -27.96 31.32 43.18
C TRP A 56 -29.00 32.39 42.83
N LEU A 57 -29.17 32.64 41.54
CA LEU A 57 -30.32 33.40 41.05
C LEU A 57 -31.49 32.41 41.10
N SER A 58 -32.55 32.75 41.81
CA SER A 58 -33.72 31.90 42.11
C SER A 58 -34.10 30.95 40.96
N GLU A 59 -34.64 29.75 41.27
CA GLU A 59 -35.22 28.82 40.27
C GLU A 59 -36.10 29.59 39.28
N VAL A 60 -35.56 29.84 38.09
CA VAL A 60 -36.30 30.38 36.98
C VAL A 60 -36.56 29.14 36.14
N ASP A 61 -37.80 28.65 36.08
CA ASP A 61 -38.21 27.56 35.18
C ASP A 61 -38.17 28.03 33.72
N ASN A 62 -37.06 28.63 33.32
CA ASN A 62 -36.85 29.24 32.03
C ASN A 62 -35.41 28.96 31.60
N ASP A 63 -35.29 28.45 30.39
CA ASP A 63 -34.05 28.14 29.69
C ASP A 63 -33.26 29.39 29.28
N THR A 64 -33.72 30.58 29.68
CA THR A 64 -33.23 31.91 29.30
C THR A 64 -33.01 32.81 30.52
N LEU A 65 -31.93 33.59 30.51
CA LEU A 65 -31.59 34.61 31.51
C LEU A 65 -31.19 35.90 30.81
N ILE A 66 -31.86 37.02 31.12
CA ILE A 66 -31.51 38.36 30.58
C ILE A 66 -30.82 39.16 31.67
N VAL A 67 -29.60 39.63 31.40
CA VAL A 67 -28.80 40.42 32.36
C VAL A 67 -28.55 41.85 31.86
N SER A 68 -28.42 42.77 32.80
CA SER A 68 -28.18 44.19 32.52
C SER A 68 -26.77 44.44 31.97
N PRO A 69 -26.55 45.53 31.20
CA PRO A 69 -25.23 45.90 30.72
C PRO A 69 -24.29 46.12 31.92
N GLY A 70 -23.19 45.37 32.00
CA GLY A 70 -22.23 45.41 33.11
C GLY A 70 -22.28 44.20 34.04
N GLU A 71 -23.33 43.37 33.97
CA GLU A 71 -23.44 42.13 34.77
C GLU A 71 -23.00 40.87 34.00
N ALA A 72 -22.45 41.01 32.80
CA ALA A 72 -22.17 39.90 31.87
C ALA A 72 -21.03 38.93 32.28
N ARG A 73 -20.51 39.01 33.51
CA ARG A 73 -19.41 38.15 33.97
C ARG A 73 -19.96 36.92 34.70
N LEU A 74 -19.57 35.75 34.16
CA LEU A 74 -19.74 34.38 34.67
C LEU A 74 -21.14 34.03 35.19
N HIS A 75 -22.04 33.73 34.25
CA HIS A 75 -23.29 33.03 34.51
C HIS A 75 -23.18 31.59 33.96
N TYR A 76 -23.72 30.62 34.70
CA TYR A 76 -23.95 29.27 34.20
C TYR A 76 -25.30 28.76 34.71
N CYS A 77 -25.90 27.81 34.00
CA CYS A 77 -27.20 27.22 34.28
C CYS A 77 -27.02 25.77 34.71
N GLN A 78 -27.59 25.41 35.85
CA GLN A 78 -27.76 24.02 36.25
C GLN A 78 -29.11 23.54 35.71
N ILE A 79 -29.13 22.41 34.99
CA ILE A 79 -30.35 21.80 34.45
C ILE A 79 -30.58 20.47 35.15
N ARG A 80 -31.77 20.31 35.72
CA ARG A 80 -32.22 19.06 36.33
C ARG A 80 -33.47 18.58 35.61
N ASN A 81 -33.62 17.28 35.45
CA ASN A 81 -34.86 16.71 34.98
C ASN A 81 -35.62 16.10 36.17
N THR A 82 -36.88 16.51 36.34
CA THR A 82 -37.70 16.06 37.48
C THR A 82 -38.10 14.58 37.38
N ILE A 83 -38.04 13.98 36.18
CA ILE A 83 -38.30 12.56 35.93
C ILE A 83 -37.02 11.72 36.18
N VAL A 84 -35.84 12.28 35.88
CA VAL A 84 -34.52 11.62 36.05
C VAL A 84 -33.63 12.44 36.98
N SER A 85 -34.00 12.51 38.26
CA SER A 85 -33.38 13.39 39.26
C SER A 85 -31.90 13.08 39.60
N SER A 86 -31.40 11.91 39.18
CA SER A 86 -30.00 11.51 39.35
C SER A 86 -29.04 12.20 38.37
N VAL A 87 -29.58 12.84 37.32
CA VAL A 87 -28.82 13.54 36.28
C VAL A 87 -28.97 15.05 36.51
N THR A 88 -27.85 15.70 36.82
CA THR A 88 -27.73 17.17 36.86
C THR A 88 -26.71 17.58 35.81
N LEU A 89 -27.14 18.37 34.83
CA LEU A 89 -26.27 18.93 33.79
C LEU A 89 -25.88 20.34 34.20
N TYR A 90 -24.65 20.72 33.91
CA TYR A 90 -24.18 22.09 34.09
C TYR A 90 -23.92 22.71 32.73
N SER A 91 -24.37 23.93 32.51
CA SER A 91 -24.06 24.64 31.29
C SER A 91 -22.61 25.08 31.32
N ARG A 92 -21.86 24.84 30.25
CA ARG A 92 -20.55 25.46 30.08
C ARG A 92 -20.71 26.62 29.11
N LYS A 93 -20.19 27.80 29.49
CA LYS A 93 -20.07 28.93 28.57
C LYS A 93 -19.36 28.41 27.32
N HIS A 94 -20.04 28.42 26.16
CA HIS A 94 -19.31 28.37 24.91
C HIS A 94 -18.34 29.53 25.02
N GLN A 95 -17.03 29.25 25.07
CA GLN A 95 -16.04 30.31 24.93
C GLN A 95 -16.17 30.80 23.48
N SER A 96 -17.22 31.56 23.18
CA SER A 96 -17.08 32.69 22.30
C SER A 96 -16.10 33.60 23.04
N GLY A 97 -14.80 33.32 22.87
CA GLY A 97 -13.75 34.25 23.22
C GLY A 97 -14.21 35.62 22.72
N GLY A 98 -14.14 36.63 23.59
CA GLY A 98 -14.11 37.99 23.06
C GLY A 98 -12.99 38.01 22.01
N GLY A 99 -13.35 38.26 20.76
CA GLY A 99 -12.44 38.23 19.62
C GLY A 99 -12.01 36.84 19.17
N ILE A 100 -12.88 36.08 18.50
CA ILE A 100 -12.40 34.98 17.65
C ILE A 100 -11.96 35.61 16.33
N ALA A 101 -10.66 35.69 16.11
CA ALA A 101 -10.12 35.78 14.75
C ALA A 101 -10.57 34.54 13.98
N ASN A 102 -11.14 34.73 12.79
CA ASN A 102 -11.73 33.67 11.96
C ASN A 102 -10.87 32.38 11.97
N PRO A 103 -11.44 31.20 12.28
CA PRO A 103 -10.67 29.96 12.24
C PRO A 103 -10.18 29.69 10.82
N TRP A 104 -8.93 29.26 10.69
CA TRP A 104 -8.45 28.75 9.41
C TRP A 104 -8.87 27.29 9.29
N VAL A 105 -9.59 26.96 8.23
CA VAL A 105 -10.20 25.64 8.04
C VAL A 105 -9.65 25.01 6.77
N PHE A 106 -9.05 23.83 6.91
CA PHE A 106 -8.58 23.02 5.80
C PHE A 106 -9.17 21.60 5.91
N LYS A 107 -10.09 21.27 4.99
CA LYS A 107 -10.80 19.98 4.98
C LYS A 107 -11.36 19.62 6.36
N ASN A 108 -10.85 18.58 7.01
CA ASN A 108 -11.31 18.08 8.31
C ASN A 108 -10.58 18.71 9.52
N LEU A 109 -9.71 19.71 9.30
CA LEU A 109 -8.97 20.41 10.34
C LEU A 109 -9.42 21.88 10.43
N SER A 110 -9.54 22.38 11.65
CA SER A 110 -9.92 23.75 12.00
C SER A 110 -8.94 24.25 13.05
N PHE A 111 -8.25 25.34 12.74
CA PHE A 111 -7.20 25.91 13.56
C PHE A 111 -7.67 27.23 14.16
N PHE A 112 -7.66 27.32 15.49
CA PHE A 112 -8.09 28.47 16.26
C PHE A 112 -6.90 29.08 16.97
N ALA A 113 -6.50 30.29 16.57
CA ALA A 113 -5.49 31.05 17.29
C ALA A 113 -6.14 31.71 18.53
N GLU A 114 -5.63 31.40 19.72
CA GLU A 114 -6.04 32.02 20.97
C GLU A 114 -5.18 33.27 21.23
N GLY A 115 -5.82 34.44 21.35
CA GLY A 115 -5.15 35.71 21.65
C GLY A 115 -5.76 36.89 20.87
N ASP A 116 -5.47 38.11 21.32
CA ASP A 116 -6.01 39.35 20.73
C ASP A 116 -5.47 39.64 19.31
N ASP A 117 -4.31 39.07 18.95
CA ASP A 117 -3.60 39.34 17.69
C ASP A 117 -4.05 38.45 16.51
N GLY A 118 -4.75 37.34 16.76
CA GLY A 118 -5.31 36.46 15.72
C GLY A 118 -4.29 35.90 14.70
N TRP A 119 -4.79 35.48 13.53
CA TRP A 119 -3.93 35.09 12.40
C TRP A 119 -3.34 36.34 11.73
N GLN A 120 -2.01 36.40 11.63
CA GLN A 120 -1.31 37.38 10.81
C GLN A 120 -1.28 36.88 9.37
N VAL A 121 -1.92 37.64 8.47
CA VAL A 121 -1.98 37.36 7.03
C VAL A 121 -1.07 38.36 6.31
N ASP A 122 -0.13 37.86 5.51
CA ASP A 122 0.59 38.69 4.55
C ASP A 122 -0.23 38.74 3.25
N GLU A 123 -0.58 39.93 2.77
CA GLU A 123 -1.38 40.09 1.53
C GLU A 123 -0.63 39.62 0.26
N SER A 124 0.69 39.36 0.37
CA SER A 124 1.56 39.05 -0.76
C SER A 124 2.16 37.64 -0.76
N ASP A 125 1.91 36.83 0.27
CA ASP A 125 2.50 35.51 0.47
C ASP A 125 1.39 34.53 0.91
N PRO A 126 1.27 33.31 0.35
CA PRO A 126 0.28 32.30 0.80
C PRO A 126 0.48 31.78 2.24
N VAL A 127 1.18 32.52 3.10
CA VAL A 127 1.53 32.11 4.47
C VAL A 127 0.71 32.89 5.50
N ILE A 128 0.05 32.16 6.39
CA ILE A 128 -0.55 32.71 7.62
C ILE A 128 0.25 32.30 8.83
N SER A 129 0.39 33.18 9.82
CA SER A 129 1.19 32.87 11.01
C SER A 129 0.57 33.40 12.30
N THR A 130 0.92 32.78 13.42
CA THR A 130 0.60 33.26 14.76
C THR A 130 1.63 32.77 15.77
N SER A 131 1.78 33.52 16.86
CA SER A 131 2.53 33.12 18.04
C SER A 131 1.59 33.08 19.25
N GLY A 132 1.65 31.99 20.04
CA GLY A 132 0.75 31.77 21.16
C GLY A 132 0.13 30.37 21.15
N THR A 133 -1.08 30.25 21.68
CA THR A 133 -1.79 28.97 21.71
C THR A 133 -2.65 28.82 20.47
N VAL A 134 -2.51 27.70 19.75
CA VAL A 134 -3.41 27.32 18.66
C VAL A 134 -4.08 26.01 19.01
N THR A 135 -5.42 25.98 18.97
CA THR A 135 -6.16 24.72 19.11
C THR A 135 -6.60 24.20 17.76
N ILE A 136 -6.41 22.91 17.54
CA ILE A 136 -6.78 22.20 16.32
C ILE A 136 -7.98 21.30 16.65
N ASN A 137 -9.11 21.57 16.02
CA ASN A 137 -10.43 20.99 16.30
C ASN A 137 -10.77 20.98 17.81
N GLU A 138 -10.31 21.99 18.55
CA GLU A 138 -10.51 22.13 20.00
C GLU A 138 -10.05 20.91 20.85
N LEU A 139 -9.19 20.06 20.28
CA LEU A 139 -8.70 18.83 20.90
C LEU A 139 -7.19 18.85 21.09
N LEU A 140 -6.46 19.11 20.02
CA LEU A 140 -5.00 19.19 20.03
C LEU A 140 -4.58 20.65 20.24
N SER A 141 -3.88 20.95 21.32
CA SER A 141 -3.39 22.28 21.64
C SER A 141 -1.91 22.38 21.26
N PHE A 142 -1.55 23.37 20.47
CA PHE A 142 -0.19 23.77 20.18
C PHE A 142 0.13 25.06 20.95
N GLU A 143 1.29 25.15 21.57
CA GLU A 143 1.79 26.37 22.21
C GLU A 143 3.16 26.71 21.63
N GLY A 144 3.28 27.84 20.94
CA GLY A 144 4.51 28.24 20.25
C GLY A 144 4.26 29.16 19.06
N THR A 145 5.16 29.10 18.07
CA THR A 145 5.01 29.82 16.80
C THR A 145 4.61 28.84 15.71
N ILE A 146 3.55 29.16 14.95
CA ILE A 146 3.07 28.34 13.83
C ILE A 146 2.92 29.20 12.58
N LYS A 147 3.39 28.68 11.45
CA LYS A 147 3.19 29.24 10.11
C LYS A 147 2.56 28.16 9.24
N ILE A 148 1.55 28.53 8.47
CA ILE A 148 0.83 27.62 7.58
C ILE A 148 0.94 28.19 6.17
N ASP A 149 1.57 27.43 5.28
CA ASP A 149 1.55 27.70 3.84
C ASP A 149 0.26 27.11 3.26
N THR A 150 -0.63 28.00 2.82
CA THR A 150 -1.97 27.66 2.34
C THR A 150 -2.00 27.09 0.92
N GLU A 151 -0.94 27.28 0.13
CA GLU A 151 -0.80 26.70 -1.21
C GLU A 151 -0.12 25.33 -1.17
N GLN A 152 0.98 25.21 -0.43
CA GLN A 152 1.72 23.96 -0.28
C GLN A 152 1.11 23.01 0.75
N VAL A 153 0.18 23.51 1.57
CA VAL A 153 -0.54 22.71 2.57
C VAL A 153 0.45 22.11 3.59
N SER A 154 1.37 22.95 4.05
CA SER A 154 2.44 22.61 5.00
C SER A 154 2.42 23.53 6.20
N ILE A 155 2.97 23.06 7.33
CA ILE A 155 3.04 23.83 8.58
C ILE A 155 4.49 23.85 9.07
N GLU A 156 5.04 25.04 9.27
CA GLU A 156 6.24 25.23 10.07
C GLU A 156 5.84 25.57 11.51
N ALA A 157 6.18 24.72 12.47
CA ALA A 157 5.78 24.90 13.87
C ALA A 157 6.98 24.79 14.81
N GLU A 158 7.13 25.72 15.73
CA GLU A 158 8.12 25.68 16.81
C GLU A 158 7.42 25.83 18.16
N GLY A 159 7.30 24.75 18.92
CA GLY A 159 6.51 24.74 20.15
C GLY A 159 6.17 23.35 20.67
N THR A 160 5.11 23.27 21.49
CA THR A 160 4.66 22.06 22.17
C THR A 160 3.25 21.68 21.73
N PHE A 161 3.05 20.45 21.26
CA PHE A 161 1.75 19.84 21.06
C PHE A 161 1.31 19.09 22.32
N SER A 162 0.09 19.33 22.77
CA SER A 162 -0.49 18.70 23.95
C SER A 162 -1.97 18.40 23.77
N LEU A 163 -2.42 17.32 24.40
CA LEU A 163 -3.83 17.02 24.60
C LEU A 163 -4.26 17.54 25.96
N LYS A 164 -5.24 18.43 25.98
CA LYS A 164 -5.84 18.95 27.21
C LYS A 164 -7.09 18.15 27.57
N ASN A 165 -7.37 18.03 28.87
CA ASN A 165 -8.56 17.36 29.42
C ASN A 165 -8.68 15.87 29.07
N VAL A 166 -7.58 15.12 29.16
CA VAL A 166 -7.54 13.67 28.92
C VAL A 166 -7.91 12.92 30.20
N PRO A 167 -9.01 12.14 30.24
CA PRO A 167 -9.31 11.24 31.34
C PRO A 167 -8.15 10.30 31.69
N LEU A 168 -7.77 10.27 32.98
CA LEU A 168 -6.71 9.41 33.51
C LEU A 168 -7.27 8.09 34.08
N PRO A 169 -6.54 6.95 33.94
CA PRO A 169 -6.87 5.72 34.66
C PRO A 169 -6.89 5.99 36.18
N GLY A 170 -8.02 5.71 36.84
CA GLY A 170 -8.22 6.01 38.26
C GLY A 170 -9.05 7.27 38.57
N GLY A 171 -9.48 8.01 37.54
CA GLY A 171 -10.34 9.19 37.67
C GLY A 171 -9.58 10.52 37.61
N GLY A 172 -10.26 11.57 37.15
CA GLY A 172 -9.67 12.90 36.91
C GLY A 172 -9.31 13.16 35.44
N VAL A 173 -8.83 14.36 35.14
CA VAL A 173 -8.36 14.77 33.81
C VAL A 173 -6.94 15.33 33.91
N GLY A 174 -6.10 15.00 32.94
CA GLY A 174 -4.72 15.47 32.82
C GLY A 174 -4.43 16.10 31.46
N THR A 175 -3.25 16.70 31.34
CA THR A 175 -2.71 17.18 30.06
C THR A 175 -1.56 16.26 29.66
N PHE A 176 -1.59 15.74 28.43
CA PHE A 176 -0.52 14.91 27.89
C PHE A 176 0.25 15.69 26.84
N ILE A 177 1.56 15.81 27.00
CA ILE A 177 2.44 16.35 25.96
C ILE A 177 2.62 15.26 24.91
N VAL A 178 2.26 15.57 23.66
CA VAL A 178 2.39 14.65 22.53
C VAL A 178 3.76 14.79 21.89
N SER A 179 4.22 16.03 21.68
CA SER A 179 5.54 16.31 21.14
C SER A 179 5.98 17.76 21.45
N GLN A 180 7.29 18.03 21.49
CA GLN A 180 7.84 19.39 21.59
C GLN A 180 9.06 19.57 20.67
N GLY A 181 9.14 20.67 19.91
CA GLY A 181 10.25 20.90 18.98
C GLY A 181 9.95 21.87 17.84
N LYS A 182 10.82 21.85 16.81
CA LYS A 182 10.64 22.52 15.52
C LYS A 182 10.23 21.47 14.49
N TYR A 183 9.22 21.78 13.68
CA TYR A 183 8.57 20.84 12.77
C TYR A 183 8.31 21.47 11.41
N GLY A 184 8.50 20.68 10.35
CA GLY A 184 8.00 20.95 9.00
C GLY A 184 6.93 19.91 8.64
N LEU A 185 5.70 20.14 9.10
CA LEU A 185 4.59 19.20 8.99
C LEU A 185 3.90 19.34 7.62
N LYS A 186 3.24 18.27 7.17
CA LYS A 186 2.33 18.30 6.01
C LYS A 186 0.91 17.94 6.43
N LEU A 187 -0.08 18.57 5.78
CA LEU A 187 -1.49 18.25 5.99
C LEU A 187 -1.97 17.33 4.85
N LEU A 188 -2.14 16.03 5.13
CA LEU A 188 -2.50 15.04 4.11
C LEU A 188 -4.01 14.72 4.10
N GLY A 189 -4.59 14.78 2.89
CA GLY A 189 -5.77 13.98 2.50
C GLY A 189 -7.14 14.37 3.06
N GLU A 190 -8.18 13.63 2.64
CA GLU A 190 -9.59 13.77 3.08
C GLU A 190 -9.79 13.47 4.58
N ASP A 191 -8.83 12.79 5.21
CA ASP A 191 -8.93 12.28 6.58
C ASP A 191 -8.43 13.25 7.67
N GLY A 192 -7.82 14.39 7.30
CA GLY A 192 -7.31 15.37 8.26
C GLY A 192 -6.11 14.88 9.09
N ALA A 193 -5.18 14.13 8.47
CA ALA A 193 -3.96 13.69 9.14
C ALA A 193 -2.86 14.77 9.08
N ILE A 194 -2.15 14.95 10.20
CA ILE A 194 -0.92 15.76 10.27
C ILE A 194 0.25 14.78 10.23
N THR A 195 1.13 14.94 9.25
CA THR A 195 2.29 14.05 9.02
C THR A 195 3.59 14.84 8.99
N ASP A 196 4.71 14.13 8.83
CA ASP A 196 6.05 14.71 8.80
C ASP A 196 6.41 15.46 10.08
N PHE A 197 6.18 14.83 11.24
CA PHE A 197 6.84 15.20 12.49
C PHE A 197 8.35 14.91 12.38
N ALA A 198 9.03 15.59 11.46
CA ALA A 198 10.47 15.49 11.22
C ALA A 198 11.21 16.03 12.44
N ASN A 199 12.24 15.30 12.84
CA ASN A 199 12.42 15.00 14.24
C ASN A 199 13.80 15.41 14.75
N ASP A 200 14.10 16.71 14.70
CA ASP A 200 15.38 17.21 15.20
C ASP A 200 15.46 17.24 16.74
N VAL A 201 14.37 16.91 17.45
CA VAL A 201 14.25 17.05 18.92
C VAL A 201 13.78 15.77 19.66
N LEU A 202 13.25 14.71 19.03
CA LEU A 202 13.16 13.40 19.74
C LEU A 202 14.54 12.78 19.99
N SER A 203 15.59 13.23 19.28
CA SER A 203 16.99 13.01 19.66
C SER A 203 17.40 13.73 20.97
N LYS A 204 16.54 14.60 21.51
CA LYS A 204 16.75 15.37 22.75
C LYS A 204 15.69 15.10 23.82
N ILE A 205 14.66 14.29 23.57
CA ILE A 205 13.91 13.69 24.68
C ILE A 205 14.92 12.82 25.43
N PRO A 206 15.06 12.98 26.76
CA PRO A 206 16.01 12.17 27.51
C PRO A 206 15.72 10.71 27.20
N GLU A 207 16.74 9.97 26.77
CA GLU A 207 16.70 8.51 26.71
C GLU A 207 16.18 8.01 28.06
N VAL A 208 14.91 7.64 28.13
CA VAL A 208 14.39 6.98 29.33
C VAL A 208 14.81 5.53 29.17
N ALA A 209 16.00 5.21 29.69
CA ALA A 209 16.59 3.87 29.65
C ALA A 209 16.83 3.29 28.24
N GLY A 210 17.39 4.08 27.30
CA GLY A 210 17.81 3.59 25.97
C GLY A 210 16.69 3.37 24.95
N ILE A 211 15.52 3.97 25.20
CA ILE A 211 14.32 3.86 24.36
C ILE A 211 14.19 5.13 23.49
N LYS A 212 14.28 4.99 22.17
CA LYS A 212 13.99 6.04 21.18
C LYS A 212 12.57 5.89 20.66
N ILE A 213 11.76 6.94 20.74
CA ILE A 213 10.38 6.93 20.22
C ILE A 213 10.30 7.86 19.00
N ALA A 214 9.80 7.37 17.88
CA ALA A 214 9.55 8.15 16.68
C ALA A 214 8.05 8.17 16.37
N ILE A 215 7.43 9.36 16.37
CA ILE A 215 6.03 9.54 15.98
C ILE A 215 6.00 9.77 14.46
N SER A 216 5.25 8.96 13.72
CA SER A 216 5.14 9.06 12.27
C SER A 216 3.95 9.92 11.82
N ASN A 217 2.82 9.83 12.53
CA ASN A 217 1.62 10.62 12.23
C ASN A 217 0.74 10.87 13.46
N ILE A 218 -0.09 11.91 13.36
CA ILE A 218 -1.21 12.17 14.27
C ILE A 218 -2.48 12.36 13.42
N LYS A 219 -3.51 11.55 13.68
CA LYS A 219 -4.83 11.64 13.05
C LYS A 219 -5.89 12.01 14.08
N LEU A 220 -6.78 12.95 13.76
CA LEU A 220 -7.91 13.29 14.63
C LEU A 220 -9.10 12.35 14.34
N VAL A 221 -9.49 11.54 15.32
CA VAL A 221 -10.60 10.58 15.21
C VAL A 221 -11.92 11.35 15.27
N GLY A 222 -12.72 11.31 14.19
CA GLY A 222 -13.97 12.06 14.06
C GLY A 222 -13.87 13.36 13.23
N GLY A 223 -12.73 13.64 12.61
CA GLY A 223 -12.56 14.80 11.71
C GLY A 223 -12.79 16.13 12.44
N ARG A 224 -13.62 17.03 11.90
CA ARG A 224 -13.91 18.35 12.50
C ARG A 224 -14.54 18.27 13.90
N GLN A 225 -15.25 17.19 14.20
CA GLN A 225 -15.84 16.91 15.51
C GLN A 225 -14.97 15.91 16.27
N ALA A 226 -13.65 16.13 16.27
CA ALA A 226 -12.69 15.18 16.80
C ALA A 226 -13.02 14.79 18.25
N THR A 227 -13.26 13.51 18.48
CA THR A 227 -13.46 12.95 19.83
C THR A 227 -12.20 12.29 20.36
N GLY A 228 -11.15 12.18 19.54
CA GLY A 228 -9.91 11.50 19.90
C GLY A 228 -8.74 11.77 18.94
N ILE A 229 -7.58 11.20 19.25
CA ILE A 229 -6.40 11.16 18.38
C ILE A 229 -5.95 9.73 18.13
N SER A 230 -5.37 9.45 16.98
CA SER A 230 -4.61 8.23 16.67
C SER A 230 -3.16 8.61 16.41
N ILE A 231 -2.23 7.95 17.07
CA ILE A 231 -0.79 8.13 16.92
C ILE A 231 -0.21 6.83 16.36
N SER A 232 0.56 6.92 15.28
CA SER A 232 1.42 5.81 14.83
C SER A 232 2.88 6.17 15.09
N GLY A 233 3.70 5.16 15.37
CA GLY A 233 5.11 5.38 15.65
C GLY A 233 5.94 4.11 15.78
N SER A 234 7.24 4.28 16.00
CA SER A 234 8.16 3.18 16.30
C SER A 234 8.94 3.48 17.57
N ILE A 235 9.14 2.45 18.38
CA ILE A 235 9.99 2.43 19.56
C ILE A 235 11.22 1.61 19.18
N GLU A 236 12.40 2.18 19.31
CA GLU A 236 13.67 1.51 19.10
C GLU A 236 14.36 1.38 20.46
N ILE A 237 14.77 0.17 20.84
CA ILE A 237 15.41 -0.09 22.13
C ILE A 237 16.83 -0.61 21.88
N ASP A 238 17.81 0.17 22.31
CA ASP A 238 19.23 -0.19 22.22
C ASP A 238 19.58 -1.19 23.34
N GLY A 239 20.17 -2.34 22.99
CA GLY A 239 20.81 -3.24 23.97
C GLY A 239 19.94 -4.30 24.66
N LEU A 240 18.70 -4.53 24.23
CA LEU A 240 17.89 -5.67 24.72
C LEU A 240 18.31 -7.02 24.11
N ALA A 241 18.85 -7.01 22.89
CA ALA A 241 18.94 -8.20 22.05
C ALA A 241 20.13 -8.14 21.07
N GLY A 242 20.64 -9.31 20.68
CA GLY A 242 21.44 -9.44 19.45
C GLY A 242 20.52 -9.43 18.24
N GLY A 243 20.97 -9.04 17.06
CA GLY A 243 20.16 -9.23 15.84
C GLY A 243 19.96 -10.72 15.52
N CYS A 244 18.98 -11.06 14.68
CA CYS A 244 18.77 -12.42 14.15
C CYS A 244 19.87 -12.88 13.17
N SER A 245 20.80 -12.00 12.81
CA SER A 245 21.95 -12.26 11.94
C SER A 245 23.24 -12.33 12.74
N ASP A 246 24.26 -13.04 12.23
CA ASP A 246 25.61 -13.21 12.83
C ASP A 246 26.44 -11.89 12.96
N GLY A 247 25.79 -10.73 13.03
CA GLY A 247 26.38 -9.41 13.18
C GLY A 247 26.27 -8.84 14.59
N GLU A 248 26.86 -7.67 14.80
CA GLU A 248 26.79 -6.92 16.07
C GLU A 248 25.34 -6.71 16.54
N PRO A 249 25.07 -6.64 17.86
CA PRO A 249 23.73 -6.44 18.40
C PRO A 249 23.09 -5.18 17.80
N GLY A 250 22.08 -5.39 16.95
CA GLY A 250 21.27 -4.34 16.37
C GLY A 250 20.17 -3.88 17.34
N PRO A 251 19.63 -2.67 17.15
CA PRO A 251 18.54 -2.17 17.97
C PRO A 251 17.24 -2.91 17.68
N THR A 252 16.48 -3.25 18.72
CA THR A 252 15.16 -3.87 18.55
C THR A 252 14.12 -2.82 18.18
N LYS A 253 13.41 -3.00 17.07
CA LYS A 253 12.36 -2.08 16.61
C LYS A 253 10.97 -2.65 16.89
N LEU A 254 10.17 -1.87 17.62
CA LEU A 254 8.77 -2.11 17.92
C LEU A 254 7.92 -1.04 17.23
N GLU A 255 7.15 -1.42 16.23
CA GLU A 255 6.20 -0.55 15.55
C GLU A 255 4.83 -0.63 16.23
N LEU A 256 4.21 0.53 16.44
CA LEU A 256 2.86 0.68 16.97
C LEU A 256 1.98 1.28 15.89
N GLU A 257 0.90 0.58 15.56
CA GLU A 257 -0.14 1.03 14.64
C GLU A 257 -1.35 1.51 15.42
N ASP A 258 -1.86 2.69 15.07
CA ASP A 258 -3.12 3.23 15.59
C ASP A 258 -3.24 3.18 17.12
N LEU A 259 -2.25 3.72 17.84
CA LEU A 259 -2.42 4.02 19.26
C LEU A 259 -3.41 5.18 19.37
N ALA A 260 -4.70 4.84 19.48
CA ALA A 260 -5.79 5.77 19.47
C ALA A 260 -6.35 6.00 20.87
N TYR A 261 -6.55 7.26 21.22
CA TYR A 261 -7.26 7.69 22.41
C TYR A 261 -8.54 8.39 22.00
N SER A 262 -9.71 7.89 22.41
CA SER A 262 -10.98 8.60 22.25
C SER A 262 -11.59 8.96 23.60
N ARG A 263 -12.28 10.10 23.68
CA ARG A 263 -12.98 10.55 24.89
C ARG A 263 -14.09 9.59 25.32
N THR A 264 -14.68 8.85 24.37
CA THR A 264 -15.79 7.94 24.61
C THR A 264 -15.36 6.54 25.00
N GLU A 265 -14.20 6.07 24.53
CA GLU A 265 -13.81 4.66 24.62
C GLU A 265 -12.42 4.45 25.27
N GLY A 266 -11.67 5.53 25.52
CA GLY A 266 -10.37 5.48 26.17
C GLY A 266 -9.21 5.10 25.22
N PRO A 267 -8.08 4.60 25.77
CA PRO A 267 -6.94 4.18 24.97
C PRO A 267 -7.21 2.84 24.27
N SER A 268 -6.81 2.75 23.01
CA SER A 268 -6.90 1.58 22.15
C SER A 268 -5.64 1.48 21.28
N LEU A 269 -5.28 0.27 20.87
CA LEU A 269 -4.14 0.01 20.01
C LEU A 269 -4.62 -0.83 18.82
N GLY A 270 -4.46 -0.31 17.60
CA GLY A 270 -4.85 -1.01 16.38
C GLY A 270 -3.87 -2.10 15.98
N GLY A 271 -2.59 -1.98 16.32
CA GLY A 271 -1.62 -3.03 16.08
C GLY A 271 -0.25 -2.79 16.71
N MET A 272 0.53 -3.86 16.75
CA MET A 272 1.91 -3.89 17.23
C MET A 272 2.69 -4.86 16.37
N LYS A 273 3.90 -4.49 15.97
CA LYS A 273 4.83 -5.35 15.24
C LYS A 273 6.22 -5.19 15.83
N LEU A 274 6.85 -6.31 16.13
CA LEU A 274 8.22 -6.39 16.64
C LEU A 274 9.01 -7.23 15.66
N GLU A 275 10.16 -6.73 15.23
CA GLU A 275 11.08 -7.45 14.36
C GLU A 275 12.45 -7.58 15.03
N ASP A 276 13.17 -8.63 14.65
CA ASP A 276 14.60 -8.79 14.92
C ASP A 276 15.00 -8.78 16.42
N LEU A 277 14.32 -9.59 17.23
CA LEU A 277 14.64 -9.76 18.65
C LEU A 277 15.42 -11.06 18.89
N GLY A 278 16.76 -10.99 18.89
CA GLY A 278 17.65 -12.11 19.20
C GLY A 278 18.16 -12.10 20.64
N PHE A 279 18.37 -13.26 21.23
CA PHE A 279 18.82 -13.33 22.63
C PHE A 279 20.35 -13.41 22.68
N VAL A 280 21.02 -12.44 23.33
CA VAL A 280 22.50 -12.43 23.45
C VAL A 280 23.04 -13.74 24.06
N SER A 281 22.31 -14.31 25.02
CA SER A 281 22.68 -15.59 25.65
C SER A 281 22.37 -16.82 24.78
N PHE A 282 21.60 -16.66 23.71
CA PHE A 282 21.18 -17.74 22.79
C PHE A 282 21.20 -17.24 21.33
N PRO A 283 22.39 -17.05 20.72
CA PRO A 283 22.53 -16.37 19.42
C PRO A 283 21.82 -17.06 18.25
N LYS A 284 21.49 -18.34 18.39
CA LYS A 284 20.74 -19.12 17.39
C LYS A 284 19.22 -19.15 17.64
N PHE A 285 18.74 -18.52 18.71
CA PHE A 285 17.31 -18.34 18.99
C PHE A 285 16.96 -16.87 18.76
N CYS A 286 16.03 -16.62 17.84
CA CYS A 286 15.61 -15.26 17.51
C CYS A 286 14.11 -15.19 17.20
N VAL A 287 13.42 -14.18 17.73
CA VAL A 287 12.08 -13.82 17.27
C VAL A 287 12.27 -12.91 16.06
N LYS A 288 12.08 -13.47 14.87
CA LYS A 288 12.15 -12.74 13.60
C LYS A 288 11.01 -11.72 13.49
N GLU A 289 9.83 -12.13 13.93
CA GLU A 289 8.64 -11.31 13.85
C GLU A 289 7.66 -11.70 14.97
N LEU A 290 7.08 -10.72 15.63
CA LEU A 290 5.93 -10.87 16.51
C LEU A 290 4.95 -9.76 16.18
N GLN A 291 3.72 -10.10 15.85
CA GLN A 291 2.70 -9.14 15.47
C GLN A 291 1.37 -9.41 16.18
N ALA A 292 0.69 -8.32 16.52
CA ALA A 292 -0.68 -8.31 17.00
C ALA A 292 -1.44 -7.22 16.25
N LYS A 293 -2.66 -7.50 15.78
CA LYS A 293 -3.47 -6.53 15.04
C LYS A 293 -4.93 -6.66 15.42
N TYR A 294 -5.57 -5.54 15.72
CA TYR A 294 -6.99 -5.46 16.01
C TYR A 294 -7.73 -4.68 14.92
N GLU A 295 -8.50 -5.39 14.09
CA GLU A 295 -9.41 -4.82 13.11
C GLU A 295 -10.76 -4.53 13.76
N ARG A 296 -10.94 -3.28 14.19
CA ARG A 296 -12.12 -2.82 14.94
C ARG A 296 -13.45 -3.05 14.21
N ASP A 297 -13.53 -2.72 12.92
CA ASP A 297 -14.77 -2.84 12.13
C ASP A 297 -15.28 -4.28 12.04
N LYS A 298 -14.37 -5.25 12.15
CA LYS A 298 -14.67 -6.69 12.12
C LYS A 298 -14.67 -7.32 13.51
N ASN A 299 -14.37 -6.53 14.55
CA ASN A 299 -14.08 -7.01 15.90
C ASN A 299 -13.10 -8.19 15.90
N LYS A 300 -12.03 -8.09 15.10
CA LYS A 300 -11.09 -9.19 14.84
C LYS A 300 -9.72 -8.90 15.43
N LEU A 301 -9.22 -9.79 16.28
CA LEU A 301 -7.89 -9.73 16.88
C LEU A 301 -7.01 -10.83 16.29
N SER A 302 -5.89 -10.46 15.68
CA SER A 302 -4.94 -11.38 15.06
C SER A 302 -3.60 -11.32 15.76
N PHE A 303 -3.00 -12.48 16.02
CA PHE A 303 -1.67 -12.64 16.57
C PHE A 303 -0.82 -13.51 15.65
N GLY A 304 0.44 -13.17 15.48
CA GLY A 304 1.39 -13.97 14.70
C GLY A 304 2.78 -13.89 15.31
N ALA A 305 3.52 -14.98 15.23
CA ALA A 305 4.91 -15.05 15.66
C ALA A 305 5.73 -15.89 14.69
N LYS A 306 6.98 -15.50 14.49
CA LYS A 306 7.98 -16.21 13.70
C LYS A 306 9.28 -16.27 14.49
N VAL A 307 9.71 -17.48 14.82
CA VAL A 307 10.86 -17.76 15.68
C VAL A 307 11.85 -18.62 14.91
N ALA A 308 13.08 -18.14 14.79
CA ALA A 308 14.22 -18.93 14.32
C ALA A 308 14.90 -19.62 15.51
N MET A 309 15.25 -20.88 15.31
CA MET A 309 15.98 -21.76 16.23
C MET A 309 17.19 -22.33 15.49
N PRO A 310 18.18 -22.92 16.20
CA PRO A 310 19.38 -23.47 15.56
C PRO A 310 19.11 -24.44 14.41
N PHE A 311 18.04 -25.23 14.53
CA PHE A 311 17.74 -26.36 13.66
C PHE A 311 16.41 -26.21 12.91
N ALA A 312 15.62 -25.17 13.20
CA ALA A 312 14.31 -24.96 12.60
C ALA A 312 13.84 -23.51 12.70
N GLU A 313 12.97 -23.12 11.79
CA GLU A 313 12.17 -21.92 11.83
C GLU A 313 10.70 -22.31 12.08
N ILE A 314 10.07 -21.66 13.06
CA ILE A 314 8.68 -21.90 13.45
C ILE A 314 7.90 -20.60 13.31
N GLY A 315 6.88 -20.61 12.46
CA GLY A 315 5.87 -19.58 12.32
C GLY A 315 4.51 -20.08 12.79
N GLY A 316 3.72 -19.22 13.41
CA GLY A 316 2.35 -19.52 13.77
C GLY A 316 1.53 -18.27 14.02
N GLY A 317 0.21 -18.40 13.90
CA GLY A 317 -0.71 -17.30 14.17
C GLY A 317 -2.11 -17.78 14.48
N VAL A 318 -2.84 -16.95 15.22
CA VAL A 318 -4.23 -17.15 15.58
C VAL A 318 -4.99 -15.86 15.35
N ALA A 319 -6.19 -15.92 14.80
CA ALA A 319 -7.11 -14.79 14.80
C ALA A 319 -8.43 -15.16 15.47
N MET A 320 -8.99 -14.19 16.18
CA MET A 320 -10.24 -14.30 16.92
C MET A 320 -11.21 -13.24 16.41
N ILE A 321 -12.50 -13.56 16.31
CA ILE A 321 -13.58 -12.60 16.08
C ILE A 321 -14.43 -12.59 17.35
N GLY A 322 -14.48 -11.44 18.03
CA GLY A 322 -15.00 -11.39 19.40
C GLY A 322 -14.15 -12.24 20.35
N ASP A 323 -14.77 -13.20 21.02
CA ASP A 323 -14.13 -14.14 21.95
C ASP A 323 -13.87 -15.53 21.32
N GLU A 324 -14.21 -15.72 20.05
CA GLU A 324 -14.11 -17.00 19.37
C GLU A 324 -12.96 -17.05 18.35
N VAL A 325 -12.29 -18.19 18.25
CA VAL A 325 -11.21 -18.40 17.26
C VAL A 325 -11.80 -18.49 15.86
N ASP A 326 -11.32 -17.66 14.95
CA ASP A 326 -11.71 -17.61 13.53
C ASP A 326 -10.67 -18.29 12.63
N SER A 327 -9.37 -18.15 12.95
CA SER A 327 -8.31 -18.79 12.16
C SER A 327 -7.09 -19.20 12.99
N ILE A 328 -6.41 -20.25 12.54
CA ILE A 328 -5.14 -20.75 13.07
C ILE A 328 -4.24 -21.07 11.87
N ALA A 329 -2.98 -20.64 11.91
CA ALA A 329 -1.97 -20.97 10.89
C ALA A 329 -0.66 -21.38 11.56
N TRP A 330 0.10 -22.24 10.89
CA TRP A 330 1.40 -22.71 11.35
C TRP A 330 2.31 -23.06 10.18
N ARG A 331 3.61 -22.92 10.39
CA ARG A 331 4.68 -23.38 9.48
C ARG A 331 5.89 -23.74 10.31
N ILE A 332 6.45 -24.91 10.10
CA ILE A 332 7.69 -25.36 10.71
C ILE A 332 8.60 -25.83 9.59
N GLU A 333 9.82 -25.34 9.53
CA GLU A 333 10.79 -25.66 8.48
C GLU A 333 12.17 -25.87 9.12
N ALA A 334 12.77 -27.03 8.91
CA ALA A 334 14.12 -27.37 9.37
C ALA A 334 15.16 -26.59 8.57
N THR A 335 16.17 -26.05 9.26
CA THR A 335 17.22 -25.21 8.66
C THR A 335 18.43 -26.01 8.20
N GLU A 336 18.70 -27.18 8.80
CA GLU A 336 19.93 -27.96 8.53
C GLU A 336 19.65 -29.34 7.92
N HIS A 337 18.58 -30.03 8.29
CA HIS A 337 18.34 -31.43 7.90
C HIS A 337 16.89 -31.70 7.50
N ALA A 338 16.67 -32.09 6.26
CA ALA A 338 15.39 -32.62 5.79
C ALA A 338 15.25 -34.11 6.14
N VAL A 339 14.01 -34.56 6.40
CA VAL A 339 13.71 -35.97 6.67
C VAL A 339 13.57 -36.69 5.33
N PRO A 340 14.44 -37.67 5.01
CA PRO A 340 14.39 -38.35 3.71
C PRO A 340 13.07 -39.10 3.50
N ILE A 341 12.51 -38.99 2.30
CA ILE A 341 11.28 -39.66 1.90
C ILE A 341 11.65 -40.97 1.20
N GLY A 342 11.54 -42.09 1.92
CA GLY A 342 11.86 -43.41 1.39
C GLY A 342 13.31 -43.53 0.91
N GLN A 343 13.50 -44.10 -0.28
CA GLN A 343 14.81 -44.21 -0.94
C GLN A 343 15.03 -43.13 -2.02
N THR A 344 14.26 -42.04 -1.98
CA THR A 344 14.41 -40.95 -2.95
C THR A 344 15.51 -39.99 -2.50
N ASN A 345 16.07 -39.22 -3.45
CA ASN A 345 16.99 -38.11 -3.14
C ASN A 345 16.23 -36.85 -2.63
N MET A 346 15.02 -37.03 -2.11
CA MET A 346 14.15 -35.97 -1.61
C MET A 346 13.92 -36.14 -0.12
N GLY A 347 13.83 -35.02 0.58
CA GLY A 347 13.43 -34.95 1.97
C GLY A 347 12.34 -33.92 2.19
N MET A 348 11.60 -34.09 3.28
CA MET A 348 10.68 -33.08 3.79
C MET A 348 11.46 -32.21 4.79
N SER A 349 11.67 -30.93 4.48
CA SER A 349 12.27 -29.98 5.40
C SER A 349 11.24 -29.36 6.33
N GLY A 350 9.96 -29.29 5.94
CA GLY A 350 8.96 -28.61 6.74
C GLY A 350 7.52 -29.07 6.53
N PHE A 351 6.65 -28.64 7.44
CA PHE A 351 5.20 -28.78 7.33
C PHE A 351 4.52 -27.45 7.62
N PHE A 352 3.39 -27.20 6.98
CA PHE A 352 2.60 -26.01 7.21
C PHE A 352 1.11 -26.31 7.08
N GLY A 353 0.30 -25.40 7.59
CA GLY A 353 -1.12 -25.48 7.43
C GLY A 353 -1.83 -24.25 7.95
N SER A 354 -3.10 -24.15 7.59
CA SER A 354 -4.01 -23.16 8.12
C SER A 354 -5.44 -23.65 8.13
N ILE A 355 -6.21 -23.12 9.06
CA ILE A 355 -7.66 -23.24 9.15
C ILE A 355 -8.15 -21.81 9.32
N SER A 356 -9.08 -21.35 8.49
CA SER A 356 -9.64 -20.00 8.57
C SER A 356 -11.13 -20.02 8.24
N GLY A 357 -11.86 -19.00 8.66
CA GLY A 357 -13.31 -18.98 8.48
C GLY A 357 -14.05 -19.98 9.37
N ILE A 358 -13.51 -20.23 10.58
CA ILE A 358 -14.18 -21.08 11.58
C ILE A 358 -15.49 -20.42 12.01
N GLN A 359 -15.47 -19.09 12.23
CA GLN A 359 -16.66 -18.30 12.56
C GLN A 359 -17.28 -17.63 11.34
N SER A 360 -16.46 -17.31 10.33
CA SER A 360 -16.89 -16.64 9.11
C SER A 360 -16.89 -17.61 7.92
N LYS A 361 -18.05 -17.87 7.31
CA LYS A 361 -18.09 -18.74 6.11
C LYS A 361 -17.45 -18.05 4.90
N PRO A 362 -16.77 -18.80 4.02
CA PRO A 362 -16.56 -20.26 4.04
C PRO A 362 -15.40 -20.71 4.95
N LEU A 363 -15.48 -21.95 5.47
CA LEU A 363 -14.37 -22.60 6.17
C LEU A 363 -13.31 -23.02 5.15
N ASP A 364 -12.09 -22.52 5.33
CA ASP A 364 -10.93 -22.79 4.48
C ASP A 364 -9.84 -23.53 5.26
N VAL A 365 -9.39 -24.66 4.74
CA VAL A 365 -8.34 -25.50 5.33
C VAL A 365 -7.24 -25.73 4.31
N GLU A 366 -5.98 -25.57 4.71
CA GLU A 366 -4.80 -25.89 3.93
C GLU A 366 -3.81 -26.71 4.76
N LEU A 367 -3.26 -27.78 4.19
CA LEU A 367 -2.24 -28.61 4.81
C LEU A 367 -1.18 -28.95 3.78
N GLY A 368 0.09 -28.69 4.08
CA GLY A 368 1.18 -28.88 3.15
C GLY A 368 2.53 -29.17 3.79
N GLY A 369 3.49 -29.44 2.91
CA GLY A 369 4.87 -29.73 3.26
C GLY A 369 5.83 -28.96 2.37
N VAL A 370 7.02 -28.72 2.91
CA VAL A 370 8.17 -28.17 2.19
C VAL A 370 9.10 -29.34 1.86
N PHE A 371 9.38 -29.54 0.58
CA PHE A 371 10.16 -30.65 0.07
C PHE A 371 11.42 -30.11 -0.59
N VAL A 372 12.56 -30.72 -0.24
CA VAL A 372 13.88 -30.33 -0.75
C VAL A 372 14.64 -31.55 -1.24
N THR A 373 15.69 -31.34 -2.02
CA THR A 373 16.66 -32.41 -2.31
C THR A 373 17.58 -32.65 -1.11
N MET A 374 18.04 -33.88 -0.92
CA MET A 374 19.00 -34.27 0.12
C MET A 374 20.47 -33.99 -0.26
N LEU A 375 20.71 -33.29 -1.37
CA LEU A 375 22.05 -32.95 -1.87
C LEU A 375 22.56 -31.62 -1.26
N PRO A 376 23.88 -31.34 -1.24
CA PRO A 376 24.50 -30.24 -0.48
C PRO A 376 24.16 -28.80 -0.94
N LYS A 377 23.36 -28.65 -2.01
CA LYS A 377 22.77 -27.38 -2.44
C LYS A 377 21.28 -27.64 -2.65
N ASP A 378 20.43 -26.69 -2.29
CA ASP A 378 18.97 -26.73 -2.49
C ASP A 378 18.60 -26.69 -4.00
N PHE A 379 18.98 -27.73 -4.76
CA PHE A 379 18.76 -27.80 -6.21
C PHE A 379 17.29 -27.82 -6.57
N VAL A 380 16.45 -28.37 -5.70
CA VAL A 380 15.02 -28.44 -5.87
C VAL A 380 14.39 -28.17 -4.53
N LYS A 381 13.55 -27.15 -4.46
CA LYS A 381 12.67 -26.86 -3.31
C LYS A 381 11.27 -26.64 -3.82
N PHE A 382 10.29 -27.32 -3.25
CA PHE A 382 8.89 -27.04 -3.53
C PHE A 382 8.01 -27.18 -2.29
N ASP A 383 7.04 -26.29 -2.20
CA ASP A 383 5.91 -26.37 -1.28
C ASP A 383 4.77 -27.09 -2.02
N ALA A 384 4.20 -28.12 -1.39
CA ALA A 384 3.01 -28.78 -1.90
C ALA A 384 1.95 -28.88 -0.81
N SER A 385 0.70 -28.54 -1.13
CA SER A 385 -0.40 -28.53 -0.17
C SER A 385 -1.71 -29.01 -0.75
N GLY A 386 -2.53 -29.63 0.09
CA GLY A 386 -3.96 -29.84 -0.15
C GLY A 386 -4.76 -28.71 0.46
N THR A 387 -5.83 -28.31 -0.22
CA THR A 387 -6.76 -27.27 0.22
C THR A 387 -8.19 -27.76 0.20
N PHE A 388 -9.00 -27.28 1.13
CA PHE A 388 -10.42 -27.56 1.20
C PHE A 388 -11.17 -26.28 1.59
N THR A 389 -12.15 -25.90 0.78
CA THR A 389 -13.07 -24.79 1.06
C THR A 389 -14.48 -25.37 1.17
N ALA A 390 -15.08 -25.24 2.35
CA ALA A 390 -16.43 -25.70 2.58
C ALA A 390 -17.46 -24.90 1.77
N PRO A 391 -18.50 -25.55 1.22
CA PRO A 391 -18.86 -26.94 1.43
C PRO A 391 -18.26 -27.93 0.41
N SER A 392 -17.70 -27.47 -0.71
CA SER A 392 -17.59 -28.31 -1.90
C SER A 392 -16.32 -28.14 -2.73
N THR A 393 -15.31 -27.41 -2.29
CA THR A 393 -14.09 -27.25 -3.09
C THR A 393 -12.92 -27.98 -2.45
N PHE A 394 -12.26 -28.84 -3.21
CA PHE A 394 -10.97 -29.41 -2.86
C PHE A 394 -9.91 -28.93 -3.85
N GLY A 395 -8.67 -28.76 -3.45
CA GLY A 395 -7.60 -28.42 -4.37
C GLY A 395 -6.24 -28.91 -3.93
N LEU A 396 -5.29 -28.90 -4.86
CA LEU A 396 -3.88 -29.12 -4.60
C LEU A 396 -3.11 -27.90 -5.10
N LYS A 397 -2.13 -27.43 -4.33
CA LYS A 397 -1.19 -26.39 -4.75
C LYS A 397 0.21 -26.98 -4.77
N LEU A 398 1.02 -26.49 -5.70
CA LEU A 398 2.43 -26.77 -5.83
C LEU A 398 3.13 -25.46 -6.19
N ASP A 399 4.20 -25.14 -5.49
CA ASP A 399 5.04 -23.97 -5.77
C ASP A 399 6.49 -24.39 -5.56
N GLY A 400 7.30 -24.37 -6.61
CA GLY A 400 8.62 -24.96 -6.60
C GLY A 400 9.62 -24.22 -7.46
N THR A 401 10.88 -24.30 -7.05
CA THR A 401 12.03 -23.80 -7.79
C THR A 401 13.04 -24.92 -7.94
N ALA A 402 13.61 -25.05 -9.14
CA ALA A 402 14.67 -26.00 -9.45
C ALA A 402 15.83 -25.29 -10.14
N ILE A 403 17.05 -25.54 -9.70
CA ILE A 403 18.28 -25.06 -10.34
C ILE A 403 18.78 -26.19 -11.26
N PRO A 404 18.75 -26.01 -12.60
CA PRO A 404 18.97 -27.08 -13.56
C PRO A 404 20.42 -27.56 -13.66
N THR A 405 21.41 -26.78 -13.20
CA THR A 405 22.84 -27.15 -13.30
C THR A 405 23.59 -26.86 -11.99
N PRO A 406 24.20 -27.87 -11.35
CA PRO A 406 25.10 -27.67 -10.22
C PRO A 406 26.43 -27.04 -10.68
N GLY A 407 26.73 -25.80 -10.25
CA GLY A 407 28.03 -25.18 -10.56
C GLY A 407 28.32 -23.93 -9.74
N ASP A 408 29.47 -23.29 -9.99
CA ASP A 408 29.80 -21.96 -9.43
C ASP A 408 29.11 -20.82 -10.20
N ASP A 409 28.62 -21.12 -11.41
CA ASP A 409 27.82 -20.25 -12.25
C ASP A 409 26.35 -20.69 -12.22
N ASP A 410 25.73 -20.70 -11.04
CA ASP A 410 24.28 -20.96 -10.86
C ASP A 410 23.48 -19.79 -11.50
N VAL A 411 23.50 -19.68 -12.84
CA VAL A 411 22.93 -18.53 -13.56
C VAL A 411 21.44 -18.72 -13.79
N TYR A 412 20.92 -19.94 -13.89
CA TYR A 412 19.53 -20.20 -14.29
C TYR A 412 18.71 -20.96 -13.24
N GLN A 413 17.40 -20.75 -13.24
CA GLN A 413 16.40 -21.44 -12.43
C GLN A 413 15.12 -21.71 -13.23
N LEU A 414 14.46 -22.82 -12.89
CA LEU A 414 13.10 -23.18 -13.31
C LEU A 414 12.16 -22.97 -12.11
N LYS A 415 11.23 -22.02 -12.22
CA LYS A 415 10.12 -21.85 -11.27
C LYS A 415 8.87 -22.50 -11.82
N LEU A 416 8.26 -23.36 -11.03
CA LEU A 416 7.01 -24.06 -11.33
C LEU A 416 5.99 -23.72 -10.26
N LYS A 417 4.87 -23.13 -10.67
CA LYS A 417 3.72 -22.94 -9.80
C LYS A 417 2.54 -23.67 -10.39
N GLY A 418 1.71 -24.27 -9.58
CA GLY A 418 0.60 -25.09 -10.01
C GLY A 418 -0.49 -25.07 -8.97
N SER A 419 -1.74 -25.00 -9.42
CA SER A 419 -2.88 -25.27 -8.57
C SER A 419 -3.93 -26.05 -9.33
N THR A 420 -4.54 -27.01 -8.65
CA THR A 420 -5.74 -27.69 -9.11
C THR A 420 -6.84 -27.44 -8.10
N LYS A 421 -8.05 -27.18 -8.54
CA LYS A 421 -9.24 -27.05 -7.70
C LYS A 421 -10.38 -27.81 -8.35
N TYR A 422 -11.16 -28.53 -7.56
CA TYR A 422 -12.36 -29.23 -7.99
C TYR A 422 -13.53 -28.77 -7.13
N ASP A 423 -14.54 -28.17 -7.76
CA ASP A 423 -15.80 -27.80 -7.13
C ASP A 423 -16.85 -28.88 -7.38
N PHE A 424 -17.24 -29.59 -6.32
CA PHE A 424 -18.28 -30.62 -6.37
C PHE A 424 -19.66 -30.06 -6.71
N ALA A 425 -19.97 -28.80 -6.38
CA ALA A 425 -21.27 -28.20 -6.66
C ALA A 425 -21.43 -27.87 -8.15
N GLU A 426 -20.38 -27.36 -8.78
CA GLU A 426 -20.38 -27.04 -10.22
C GLU A 426 -19.97 -28.22 -11.11
N GLY A 427 -19.36 -29.26 -10.53
CA GLY A 427 -18.73 -30.36 -11.27
C GLY A 427 -17.59 -29.85 -12.15
N MET A 428 -16.82 -28.88 -11.67
CA MET A 428 -15.79 -28.17 -12.42
C MET A 428 -14.42 -28.34 -11.77
N ALA A 429 -13.44 -28.81 -12.54
CA ALA A 429 -12.03 -28.77 -12.18
C ALA A 429 -11.36 -27.56 -12.85
N LYS A 430 -10.50 -26.85 -12.13
CA LYS A 430 -9.63 -25.80 -12.63
C LYS A 430 -8.19 -26.21 -12.36
N LEU A 431 -7.35 -26.19 -13.38
CA LEU A 431 -5.91 -26.37 -13.31
C LEU A 431 -5.29 -25.06 -13.77
N GLU A 432 -4.45 -24.49 -12.93
CA GLU A 432 -3.62 -23.34 -13.27
C GLU A 432 -2.17 -23.73 -13.04
N GLY A 433 -1.27 -23.27 -13.91
CA GLY A 433 0.14 -23.57 -13.82
C GLY A 433 0.96 -22.44 -14.41
N GLU A 434 2.14 -22.22 -13.86
CA GLU A 434 3.13 -21.29 -14.36
C GLU A 434 4.48 -22.02 -14.39
N ALA A 435 5.23 -21.81 -15.46
CA ALA A 435 6.55 -22.38 -15.66
C ALA A 435 7.46 -21.31 -16.24
N ASN A 436 8.42 -20.87 -15.44
CA ASN A 436 9.34 -19.79 -15.78
C ASN A 436 10.78 -20.31 -15.75
N LEU A 437 11.52 -20.16 -16.84
CA LEU A 437 12.96 -20.45 -16.91
C LEU A 437 13.70 -19.12 -17.08
N GLY A 438 14.53 -18.77 -16.10
CA GLY A 438 15.16 -17.46 -16.03
C GLY A 438 16.44 -17.45 -15.23
N THR A 439 17.02 -16.27 -15.05
CA THR A 439 18.17 -16.05 -14.20
C THR A 439 17.84 -16.36 -12.73
N THR A 440 18.83 -16.75 -11.93
CA THR A 440 18.65 -17.12 -10.51
C THR A 440 18.18 -15.95 -9.64
N ASP A 441 18.54 -14.71 -9.98
CA ASP A 441 17.99 -13.49 -9.35
C ASP A 441 16.48 -13.30 -9.60
N GLY A 442 15.93 -13.96 -10.62
CA GLY A 442 14.52 -13.86 -11.01
C GLY A 442 14.17 -12.55 -11.74
N GLU A 443 15.16 -11.78 -12.19
CA GLU A 443 14.97 -10.54 -12.92
C GLU A 443 14.72 -10.78 -14.42
N GLU A 444 15.40 -11.78 -15.03
CA GLU A 444 15.27 -12.08 -16.46
C GLU A 444 14.74 -13.50 -16.70
N TYR A 445 13.58 -13.62 -17.36
CA TYR A 445 13.05 -14.92 -17.81
C TYR A 445 13.20 -15.08 -19.32
N PHE A 446 13.93 -16.13 -19.72
CA PHE A 446 14.07 -16.57 -21.12
C PHE A 446 12.81 -17.25 -21.62
N LEU A 447 12.15 -17.99 -20.72
CA LEU A 447 10.84 -18.57 -20.94
C LEU A 447 9.95 -18.20 -19.77
N ASP A 448 8.80 -17.63 -20.08
CA ASP A 448 7.74 -17.33 -19.13
C ASP A 448 6.50 -18.02 -19.68
N GLY A 449 5.82 -18.82 -18.88
CA GLY A 449 4.73 -19.67 -19.35
C GLY A 449 3.65 -19.77 -18.30
N SER A 450 2.40 -19.61 -18.71
CA SER A 450 1.23 -19.85 -17.89
C SER A 450 0.20 -20.69 -18.63
N LEU A 451 -0.45 -21.58 -17.90
CA LEU A 451 -1.47 -22.50 -18.35
C LEU A 451 -2.68 -22.33 -17.44
N LYS A 452 -3.87 -22.22 -18.02
CA LYS A 452 -5.14 -22.28 -17.31
C LYS A 452 -6.06 -23.25 -18.04
N VAL A 453 -6.64 -24.19 -17.33
CA VAL A 453 -7.51 -25.24 -17.88
C VAL A 453 -8.72 -25.41 -16.98
N ASP A 454 -9.90 -25.19 -17.51
CA ASP A 454 -11.17 -25.54 -16.88
C ASP A 454 -11.70 -26.83 -17.52
N PHE A 455 -12.04 -27.81 -16.70
CA PHE A 455 -12.72 -29.04 -17.08
C PHE A 455 -14.08 -29.11 -16.40
N LYS A 456 -15.14 -29.26 -17.18
CA LYS A 456 -16.50 -29.50 -16.65
C LYS A 456 -16.89 -30.96 -16.86
N ALA A 457 -17.02 -31.70 -15.76
CA ALA A 457 -17.24 -33.14 -15.76
C ALA A 457 -18.57 -33.54 -16.43
N SER A 458 -19.65 -32.78 -16.19
CA SER A 458 -20.99 -33.06 -16.72
C SER A 458 -21.09 -33.00 -18.24
N SER A 459 -20.25 -32.19 -18.89
CA SER A 459 -20.21 -32.06 -20.35
C SER A 459 -18.94 -32.63 -20.98
N LEU A 460 -18.02 -33.19 -20.16
CA LEU A 460 -16.65 -33.54 -20.54
C LEU A 460 -15.95 -32.41 -21.33
N ALA A 461 -16.28 -31.16 -21.00
CA ALA A 461 -15.80 -30.01 -21.74
C ALA A 461 -14.48 -29.54 -21.11
N ILE A 462 -13.43 -29.45 -21.92
CA ILE A 462 -12.17 -28.83 -21.51
C ILE A 462 -12.02 -27.50 -22.26
N LYS A 463 -11.77 -26.42 -21.55
CA LYS A 463 -11.39 -25.14 -22.14
C LYS A 463 -10.17 -24.59 -21.41
N GLY A 464 -9.37 -23.79 -22.07
CA GLY A 464 -8.20 -23.24 -21.41
C GLY A 464 -7.46 -22.23 -22.24
N SER A 465 -6.46 -21.64 -21.62
CA SER A 465 -5.54 -20.70 -22.24
C SER A 465 -4.11 -21.08 -21.87
N LEU A 466 -3.20 -20.89 -22.81
CA LEU A 466 -1.77 -20.93 -22.61
C LEU A 466 -1.25 -19.53 -22.96
N ALA A 467 -0.48 -18.91 -22.09
CA ALA A 467 0.28 -17.72 -22.46
C ALA A 467 1.75 -18.01 -22.19
N GLY A 468 2.63 -17.37 -22.94
CA GLY A 468 4.04 -17.41 -22.62
C GLY A 468 4.82 -16.36 -23.36
N ALA A 469 6.09 -16.25 -23.03
CA ALA A 469 7.03 -15.42 -23.74
C ALA A 469 8.38 -16.11 -23.85
N TYR A 470 9.05 -15.89 -24.97
CA TYR A 470 10.37 -16.42 -25.25
C TYR A 470 11.31 -15.31 -25.71
N GLN A 471 12.53 -15.27 -25.16
CA GLN A 471 13.56 -14.34 -25.59
C GLN A 471 14.31 -14.90 -26.81
N ILE A 472 14.19 -14.23 -27.95
CA ILE A 472 15.02 -14.50 -29.14
C ILE A 472 16.33 -13.74 -28.99
N SER A 473 17.45 -14.46 -28.92
CA SER A 473 18.79 -13.90 -28.89
C SER A 473 19.16 -13.18 -30.20
N ALA A 474 20.15 -12.29 -30.12
CA ALA A 474 20.77 -11.72 -31.30
C ALA A 474 21.45 -12.82 -32.13
N PHE A 475 21.41 -12.70 -33.45
CA PHE A 475 22.19 -13.57 -34.34
C PHE A 475 23.68 -13.31 -34.18
N GLY A 476 24.45 -14.40 -34.14
CA GLY A 476 25.91 -14.40 -34.10
C GLY A 476 26.46 -13.94 -32.76
N GLU A 477 26.13 -14.57 -31.63
CA GLU A 477 26.43 -14.12 -30.26
C GLU A 477 27.83 -13.47 -30.03
N GLU A 478 28.90 -14.02 -30.61
CA GLU A 478 30.26 -13.45 -30.55
C GLU A 478 30.49 -12.31 -31.57
N ASP A 479 29.86 -12.40 -32.75
CA ASP A 479 29.99 -11.50 -33.90
C ASP A 479 28.75 -10.60 -34.09
N ALA A 480 27.91 -10.43 -33.06
CA ALA A 480 26.60 -9.78 -33.17
C ALA A 480 26.72 -8.30 -33.56
N ASP A 481 27.93 -7.77 -33.44
CA ASP A 481 28.36 -6.42 -33.77
C ASP A 481 29.08 -6.31 -35.12
N GLU A 482 29.26 -7.42 -35.84
CA GLU A 482 29.85 -7.50 -37.17
C GLU A 482 28.78 -7.59 -38.26
N TYR A 483 29.14 -7.12 -39.44
CA TYR A 483 28.27 -7.27 -40.61
C TYR A 483 28.38 -8.71 -41.12
N PRO A 484 27.27 -9.40 -41.48
CA PRO A 484 25.92 -8.86 -41.64
C PRO A 484 25.02 -9.01 -40.40
N TYR A 485 25.50 -9.59 -39.30
CA TYR A 485 24.69 -9.93 -38.13
C TYR A 485 24.11 -8.70 -37.46
N ASP A 486 24.88 -7.63 -37.33
CA ASP A 486 24.43 -6.39 -36.72
C ASP A 486 23.32 -5.68 -37.53
N TRP A 487 23.38 -5.77 -38.86
CA TRP A 487 22.33 -5.32 -39.76
C TRP A 487 21.06 -6.17 -39.64
N ILE A 488 21.20 -7.50 -39.59
CA ILE A 488 20.06 -8.43 -39.42
C ILE A 488 19.39 -8.20 -38.07
N ASN A 489 20.18 -8.09 -36.99
CA ASN A 489 19.71 -7.84 -35.65
C ASN A 489 19.00 -6.47 -35.55
N ALA A 490 19.57 -5.42 -36.13
CA ALA A 490 18.93 -4.10 -36.18
C ALA A 490 17.60 -4.14 -36.95
N LYS A 491 17.57 -4.85 -38.09
CA LYS A 491 16.40 -4.90 -38.97
C LYS A 491 15.24 -5.69 -38.36
N LEU A 492 15.55 -6.72 -37.57
CA LEU A 492 14.56 -7.55 -36.87
C LEU A 492 14.28 -7.07 -35.43
N GLY A 493 15.05 -6.10 -34.93
CA GLY A 493 14.98 -5.61 -33.56
C GLY A 493 15.37 -6.66 -32.52
N LEU A 494 16.42 -7.46 -32.79
CA LEU A 494 16.94 -8.49 -31.88
C LEU A 494 18.07 -7.96 -30.98
N PRO A 495 18.26 -8.52 -29.76
CA PRO A 495 17.46 -9.58 -29.14
C PRO A 495 16.06 -9.06 -28.74
N LYS A 496 15.05 -9.94 -28.72
CA LYS A 496 13.66 -9.54 -28.52
C LYS A 496 12.85 -10.58 -27.75
N LYS A 497 12.02 -10.11 -26.81
CA LYS A 497 11.00 -10.93 -26.16
C LYS A 497 9.77 -11.06 -27.06
N VAL A 498 9.40 -12.28 -27.41
CA VAL A 498 8.21 -12.62 -28.19
C VAL A 498 7.20 -13.23 -27.25
N SER A 499 6.04 -12.59 -27.08
CA SER A 499 4.93 -13.17 -26.32
C SER A 499 4.02 -13.99 -27.24
N THR A 500 3.38 -15.00 -26.68
CA THR A 500 2.41 -15.84 -27.35
C THR A 500 1.23 -16.09 -26.42
N GLU A 501 0.02 -16.06 -26.95
CA GLU A 501 -1.18 -16.45 -26.24
C GLU A 501 -1.98 -17.41 -27.10
N ALA A 502 -2.51 -18.46 -26.51
CA ALA A 502 -3.37 -19.45 -27.15
C ALA A 502 -4.56 -19.76 -26.27
N ASN A 503 -5.67 -20.02 -26.91
CA ASN A 503 -6.89 -20.51 -26.29
C ASN A 503 -7.28 -21.83 -26.94
N PHE A 504 -7.90 -22.71 -26.15
CA PHE A 504 -8.39 -23.98 -26.65
C PHE A 504 -9.74 -24.33 -26.03
N ALA A 505 -10.56 -25.04 -26.79
CA ALA A 505 -11.83 -25.58 -26.32
C ALA A 505 -12.04 -26.98 -26.92
N PHE A 506 -11.79 -28.01 -26.12
CA PHE A 506 -12.05 -29.40 -26.46
C PHE A 506 -13.46 -29.79 -26.00
N ILE A 507 -14.44 -29.38 -26.79
CA ILE A 507 -15.83 -29.88 -26.71
C ILE A 507 -16.19 -30.55 -28.04
N ARG A 508 -16.25 -29.75 -29.11
CA ARG A 508 -16.55 -30.20 -30.49
C ARG A 508 -15.47 -29.82 -31.50
N SER A 509 -14.82 -28.68 -31.32
CA SER A 509 -13.82 -28.17 -32.27
C SER A 509 -12.48 -28.92 -32.18
N ARG A 510 -12.04 -29.35 -30.98
CA ARG A 510 -10.72 -29.97 -30.75
C ARG A 510 -9.58 -29.18 -31.39
N VAL A 511 -9.65 -27.86 -31.26
CA VAL A 511 -8.72 -26.91 -31.86
C VAL A 511 -8.13 -26.03 -30.77
N MET A 512 -6.84 -25.73 -30.88
CA MET A 512 -6.17 -24.64 -30.17
C MET A 512 -5.84 -23.56 -31.19
N TYR A 513 -6.10 -22.31 -30.85
CA TYR A 513 -5.75 -21.17 -31.69
C TYR A 513 -5.00 -20.15 -30.83
N GLY A 514 -3.99 -19.52 -31.40
CA GLY A 514 -3.19 -18.55 -30.69
C GLY A 514 -2.56 -17.51 -31.59
N VAL A 515 -1.92 -16.54 -30.96
CA VAL A 515 -1.23 -15.43 -31.58
C VAL A 515 0.13 -15.28 -30.92
N ALA A 516 1.19 -15.34 -31.71
CA ALA A 516 2.53 -14.96 -31.30
C ALA A 516 2.81 -13.52 -31.76
N HIS A 517 3.09 -12.64 -30.81
CA HIS A 517 3.36 -11.23 -31.02
C HIS A 517 4.84 -10.99 -31.23
N LEU A 518 5.25 -10.85 -32.49
CA LEU A 518 6.64 -10.56 -32.85
C LEU A 518 6.94 -9.06 -32.81
N GLY A 519 5.99 -8.23 -32.38
CA GLY A 519 6.07 -6.78 -32.24
C GLY A 519 5.84 -6.02 -33.55
N LYS A 520 5.90 -4.68 -33.48
CA LYS A 520 5.43 -3.75 -34.52
C LYS A 520 6.02 -3.98 -35.92
N ASP A 521 7.27 -4.41 -36.04
CA ASP A 521 7.92 -4.56 -37.36
C ASP A 521 7.69 -5.94 -38.00
N MET A 522 7.48 -6.98 -37.18
CA MET A 522 7.30 -8.36 -37.66
C MET A 522 5.82 -8.76 -37.74
N GLY A 523 4.95 -8.07 -37.00
CA GLY A 523 3.52 -8.35 -36.92
C GLY A 523 3.22 -9.55 -36.01
N ASP A 524 2.04 -10.12 -36.20
CA ASP A 524 1.56 -11.24 -35.41
C ASP A 524 1.52 -12.52 -36.25
N ILE A 525 1.91 -13.66 -35.66
CA ILE A 525 1.64 -14.99 -36.23
C ILE A 525 0.43 -15.57 -35.54
N ARG A 526 -0.68 -15.69 -36.28
CA ARG A 526 -1.84 -16.46 -35.83
C ARG A 526 -1.60 -17.92 -36.18
N TYR A 527 -1.77 -18.82 -35.22
CA TYR A 527 -1.62 -20.25 -35.43
C TYR A 527 -2.83 -21.02 -34.92
N VAL A 528 -3.11 -22.15 -35.53
CA VAL A 528 -4.24 -23.04 -35.23
C VAL A 528 -3.74 -24.48 -35.30
N PHE A 529 -3.84 -25.20 -34.19
CA PHE A 529 -3.62 -26.64 -34.13
C PHE A 529 -4.96 -27.38 -34.19
N ASP A 530 -5.13 -28.27 -35.18
CA ASP A 530 -6.31 -29.14 -35.30
C ASP A 530 -6.00 -30.56 -34.81
N PHE A 531 -6.34 -30.84 -33.55
CA PHE A 531 -6.09 -32.13 -32.91
C PHE A 531 -7.03 -33.25 -33.40
N ARG A 532 -7.91 -32.99 -34.38
CA ARG A 532 -8.62 -34.07 -35.11
C ARG A 532 -7.73 -34.74 -36.14
N LYS A 533 -6.64 -34.07 -36.54
CA LYS A 533 -5.67 -34.55 -37.52
C LYS A 533 -4.45 -35.12 -36.80
N SER A 534 -3.72 -36.01 -37.47
CA SER A 534 -2.43 -36.51 -36.98
C SER A 534 -1.40 -35.39 -37.06
N TRP A 535 -0.42 -35.35 -36.16
CA TRP A 535 0.69 -34.37 -36.22
C TRP A 535 1.50 -34.42 -37.53
N ARG A 536 1.37 -35.51 -38.30
CA ARG A 536 1.98 -35.70 -39.62
C ARG A 536 1.14 -35.15 -40.77
N ASP A 537 -0.12 -34.80 -40.53
CA ASP A 537 -1.00 -34.21 -41.52
C ASP A 537 -0.58 -32.75 -41.75
N PRO A 538 -0.37 -32.29 -43.00
CA PRO A 538 0.04 -30.92 -43.27
C PRO A 538 -0.94 -29.86 -42.75
N ASP A 539 -2.21 -30.21 -42.57
CA ASP A 539 -3.21 -29.31 -42.00
C ASP A 539 -3.34 -29.41 -40.48
N PHE A 540 -2.47 -30.17 -39.81
CA PHE A 540 -2.44 -30.24 -38.34
C PHE A 540 -2.12 -28.88 -37.73
N LEU A 541 -1.22 -28.12 -38.35
CA LEU A 541 -0.86 -26.77 -37.98
C LEU A 541 -1.15 -25.83 -39.17
N PHE A 542 -2.11 -24.95 -38.97
CA PHE A 542 -2.33 -23.80 -39.85
C PHE A 542 -1.73 -22.56 -39.19
N TRP A 543 -1.03 -21.73 -39.95
CA TRP A 543 -0.60 -20.43 -39.46
C TRP A 543 -0.73 -19.37 -40.54
N GLU A 544 -1.02 -18.14 -40.11
CA GLU A 544 -1.16 -16.97 -40.96
C GLU A 544 -0.42 -15.81 -40.30
N ARG A 545 0.43 -15.15 -41.08
CA ARG A 545 1.04 -13.90 -40.65
C ARG A 545 0.06 -12.77 -40.87
N THR A 546 -0.31 -12.07 -39.81
CA THR A 546 -0.96 -10.77 -39.93
C THR A 546 0.15 -9.72 -39.97
N PRO A 547 0.52 -9.18 -41.14
CA PRO A 547 1.51 -8.12 -41.20
C PRO A 547 1.03 -6.95 -40.35
N ALA A 548 1.92 -6.33 -39.58
CA ALA A 548 1.60 -5.06 -38.98
C ALA A 548 1.17 -4.09 -40.09
N ALA A 549 0.12 -3.30 -39.84
CA ALA A 549 -0.19 -2.18 -40.71
C ALA A 549 1.07 -1.34 -40.87
N GLU A 550 1.46 -1.04 -42.11
CA GLU A 550 2.57 -0.13 -42.40
C GLU A 550 2.31 1.21 -41.68
N GLU A 551 3.06 1.49 -40.62
CA GLU A 551 3.21 2.85 -40.10
C GLU A 551 4.66 3.09 -39.67
N LEU A 552 5.37 3.72 -40.60
CA LEU A 552 6.51 4.61 -40.34
C LEU A 552 6.11 5.70 -39.35
N ARG A 553 6.96 5.97 -38.34
CA ARG A 553 6.83 7.17 -37.51
C ARG A 553 8.12 7.95 -37.40
N VAL A 554 7.92 9.27 -37.35
CA VAL A 554 8.79 10.38 -37.71
C VAL A 554 9.12 11.23 -36.46
N GLY A 555 10.35 11.74 -36.38
CA GLY A 555 10.73 12.85 -35.49
C GLY A 555 12.23 13.15 -35.57
N SER A 556 12.61 14.39 -35.92
CA SER A 556 13.96 14.82 -36.33
C SER A 556 14.54 15.96 -35.49
N GLY A 557 15.88 16.05 -35.44
CA GLY A 557 16.71 17.21 -35.07
C GLY A 557 18.11 17.08 -35.72
N GLU A 558 18.81 18.20 -36.01
CA GLU A 558 19.90 18.31 -37.01
C GLU A 558 21.38 18.26 -36.53
N ILE A 559 22.27 18.06 -37.56
CA ILE A 559 23.74 18.33 -37.74
C ILE A 559 24.64 17.04 -37.78
N ALA A 560 25.63 16.78 -38.67
CA ALA A 560 26.02 17.08 -40.08
C ALA A 560 27.27 16.22 -40.51
N THR A 561 27.31 15.64 -41.74
CA THR A 561 28.46 15.44 -42.70
C THR A 561 28.12 14.44 -43.85
N THR A 562 28.49 14.72 -45.13
CA THR A 562 28.04 13.99 -46.36
C THR A 562 29.12 13.09 -47.03
N ARG A 563 28.74 11.93 -47.61
CA ARG A 563 29.61 11.02 -48.43
C ARG A 563 28.87 10.45 -49.67
N THR A 564 29.59 10.19 -50.77
CA THR A 564 29.04 9.61 -52.04
C THR A 564 29.43 8.14 -52.22
N VAL A 565 28.49 7.30 -52.67
CA VAL A 565 28.67 5.84 -52.90
C VAL A 565 28.25 5.49 -54.33
N ILE A 566 29.04 4.67 -55.03
CA ILE A 566 28.72 4.19 -56.40
C ILE A 566 28.09 2.80 -56.32
N VAL A 567 26.91 2.63 -56.94
CA VAL A 567 26.15 1.38 -56.94
C VAL A 567 26.22 0.71 -58.32
N PRO A 568 26.55 -0.60 -58.43
CA PRO A 568 26.53 -1.33 -59.70
C PRO A 568 25.11 -1.47 -60.29
N ASP A 569 24.98 -1.40 -61.61
CA ASP A 569 23.70 -1.41 -62.35
C ASP A 569 22.82 -2.66 -62.12
N ASN A 570 23.40 -3.76 -61.62
CA ASN A 570 22.69 -5.01 -61.33
C ASN A 570 22.39 -5.23 -59.83
N ALA A 571 22.67 -4.24 -58.98
CA ALA A 571 22.44 -4.35 -57.55
C ALA A 571 20.94 -4.36 -57.26
N THR A 572 20.46 -5.40 -56.58
CA THR A 572 19.06 -5.51 -56.13
C THR A 572 18.86 -4.94 -54.72
N ARG A 573 19.96 -4.71 -53.99
CA ARG A 573 19.97 -4.17 -52.64
C ARG A 573 21.28 -3.43 -52.35
N MET A 574 21.18 -2.31 -51.64
CA MET A 574 22.32 -1.60 -51.05
C MET A 574 22.10 -1.45 -49.56
N VAL A 575 23.14 -1.70 -48.76
CA VAL A 575 23.13 -1.43 -47.31
C VAL A 575 24.26 -0.47 -46.97
N VAL A 576 23.93 0.66 -46.34
CA VAL A 576 24.93 1.63 -45.85
C VAL A 576 24.94 1.58 -44.32
N ARG A 577 26.03 1.07 -43.76
CA ARG A 577 26.27 1.04 -42.31
C ARG A 577 26.86 2.35 -41.83
N VAL A 578 26.24 2.95 -40.83
CA VAL A 578 26.65 4.19 -40.17
C VAL A 578 27.07 3.85 -38.75
N LYS A 579 28.31 4.21 -38.36
CA LYS A 579 28.88 3.91 -37.04
C LYS A 579 29.51 5.17 -36.44
N GLY A 580 29.14 5.49 -35.21
CA GLY A 580 29.77 6.53 -34.40
C GLY A 580 30.69 5.95 -33.31
N ALA A 581 31.50 6.83 -32.71
CA ALA A 581 32.42 6.46 -31.64
C ALA A 581 31.72 6.27 -30.28
N SER A 582 30.73 7.11 -29.97
CA SER A 582 30.01 7.11 -28.69
C SER A 582 28.50 7.35 -28.87
N THR A 583 28.13 8.21 -29.83
CA THR A 583 26.74 8.47 -30.22
C THR A 583 26.53 8.11 -31.69
N LEU A 584 25.32 7.69 -32.04
CA LEU A 584 24.95 7.45 -33.43
C LEU A 584 24.98 8.78 -34.20
N PRO A 585 25.78 8.92 -35.28
CA PRO A 585 25.81 10.16 -36.03
C PRO A 585 24.54 10.27 -36.90
N ALA A 586 23.96 11.47 -36.94
CA ALA A 586 22.88 11.77 -37.87
C ALA A 586 23.36 11.54 -39.30
N SER A 587 22.54 10.86 -40.11
CA SER A 587 22.86 10.56 -41.50
C SER A 587 21.63 10.76 -42.37
N THR A 588 21.86 11.07 -43.64
CA THR A 588 20.84 11.24 -44.68
C THR A 588 21.35 10.56 -45.94
N LEU A 589 20.47 9.95 -46.72
CA LEU A 589 20.82 9.30 -47.98
C LEU A 589 20.28 10.13 -49.14
N THR A 590 21.13 10.51 -50.10
CA THR A 590 20.68 11.13 -51.35
C THR A 590 20.73 10.10 -52.47
N LEU A 591 19.59 9.86 -53.11
CA LEU A 591 19.42 8.88 -54.18
C LEU A 591 19.95 9.42 -55.52
N PRO A 592 20.18 8.54 -56.52
CA PRO A 592 20.62 8.94 -57.86
C PRO A 592 19.68 9.93 -58.56
N ASN A 593 18.37 9.88 -58.26
CA ASN A 593 17.37 10.81 -58.78
C ASN A 593 17.39 12.20 -58.10
N GLY A 594 18.34 12.46 -57.20
CA GLY A 594 18.48 13.71 -56.46
C GLY A 594 17.59 13.84 -55.22
N THR A 595 16.77 12.84 -54.90
CA THR A 595 15.91 12.85 -53.70
C THR A 595 16.76 12.55 -52.47
N THR A 596 16.76 13.46 -51.50
CA THR A 596 17.35 13.22 -50.18
C THR A 596 16.29 12.66 -49.24
N VAL A 597 16.60 11.52 -48.62
CA VAL A 597 15.80 10.91 -47.56
C VAL A 597 16.54 11.00 -46.24
N THR A 598 15.83 11.45 -45.20
CA THR A 598 16.31 11.42 -43.82
C THR A 598 15.80 10.15 -43.13
N GLY A 599 16.36 9.79 -41.97
CA GLY A 599 15.93 8.57 -41.25
C GLY A 599 14.42 8.57 -40.93
N THR A 600 13.80 9.75 -40.98
CA THR A 600 12.36 9.97 -40.83
C THR A 600 11.58 9.91 -42.15
N ASP A 601 12.22 10.04 -43.32
CA ASP A 601 11.58 10.03 -44.64
C ASP A 601 11.63 8.65 -45.32
N ALA A 602 11.86 7.59 -44.55
CA ALA A 602 11.98 6.24 -45.07
C ALA A 602 10.70 5.81 -45.80
N SER A 603 10.86 5.16 -46.96
CA SER A 603 9.76 4.68 -47.81
C SER A 603 9.84 3.16 -47.96
N LYS A 604 8.85 2.50 -48.56
CA LYS A 604 8.90 1.02 -48.74
C LYS A 604 10.15 0.52 -49.47
N LYS A 605 10.80 1.36 -50.27
CA LYS A 605 12.03 1.04 -51.02
C LYS A 605 13.30 1.44 -50.27
N ILE A 606 13.23 2.28 -49.24
CA ILE A 606 14.39 2.76 -48.49
C ILE A 606 14.07 2.78 -47.01
N ASP A 607 14.79 2.00 -46.24
CA ASP A 607 14.58 1.77 -44.83
C ASP A 607 15.78 2.22 -44.00
N PHE A 608 15.52 2.71 -42.78
CA PHE A 608 16.54 3.08 -41.82
C PHE A 608 16.31 2.36 -40.50
N ALA A 609 17.31 1.62 -40.03
CA ALA A 609 17.25 0.87 -38.77
C ALA A 609 18.43 1.22 -37.86
N SER A 610 18.16 1.67 -36.63
CA SER A 610 19.17 1.92 -35.60
C SER A 610 19.25 0.77 -34.61
N VAL A 611 20.45 0.48 -34.10
CA VAL A 611 20.65 -0.50 -33.04
C VAL A 611 20.39 0.16 -31.69
N SER A 612 19.41 -0.32 -30.93
CA SER A 612 19.12 0.19 -29.59
C SER A 612 20.35 0.13 -28.69
N GLY A 613 20.66 1.23 -27.99
CA GLY A 613 21.79 1.32 -27.07
C GLY A 613 23.19 1.31 -27.70
N LYS A 614 23.32 1.28 -29.04
CA LYS A 614 24.62 1.32 -29.73
C LYS A 614 24.68 2.47 -30.75
N PRO A 615 25.86 3.09 -30.98
CA PRO A 615 26.01 4.17 -31.96
C PRO A 615 26.09 3.63 -33.40
N LYS A 616 25.14 2.78 -33.81
CA LYS A 616 25.11 2.08 -35.11
C LYS A 616 23.73 2.16 -35.77
N ALA A 617 23.70 2.41 -37.08
CA ALA A 617 22.49 2.37 -37.88
C ALA A 617 22.77 1.91 -39.32
N PHE A 618 21.70 1.55 -40.03
CA PHE A 618 21.77 1.01 -41.38
C PHE A 618 20.72 1.65 -42.25
N TRP A 619 21.13 2.10 -43.42
CA TRP A 619 20.23 2.37 -44.54
C TRP A 619 20.12 1.12 -45.39
N THR A 620 18.92 0.65 -45.68
CA THR A 620 18.66 -0.45 -46.61
C THR A 620 17.86 0.08 -47.79
N VAL A 621 18.45 0.08 -48.98
CA VAL A 621 17.78 0.45 -50.24
C VAL A 621 17.48 -0.81 -51.03
N LEU A 622 16.21 -1.01 -51.36
CA LEU A 622 15.73 -2.02 -52.29
C LEU A 622 15.68 -1.41 -53.69
N GLU A 623 16.25 -2.09 -54.68
CA GLU A 623 16.35 -1.58 -56.06
C GLU A 623 17.07 -0.21 -56.13
N PRO A 624 18.36 -0.15 -55.74
CA PRO A 624 19.12 1.11 -55.66
C PRO A 624 19.49 1.75 -57.03
N VAL A 625 19.11 1.14 -58.16
CA VAL A 625 19.41 1.58 -59.53
C VAL A 625 18.13 1.97 -60.26
#